data_AF-A0A931V986-F1
#
_entry.id   AF-A0A931V986-F1
#
_cell.length_a   1.000
_cell.length_b   1.000
_cell.length_c   1.000
_cell.angle_alpha   90.00
_cell.angle_beta   90.00
_cell.angle_gamma   90.00
#
_symmetry.space_group_name_H-M   'P 1'
#
loop_
_entity.id
_entity.type
_entity.pdbx_description
1 polymer ?
#
loop_
_entity_poly.entity_id
_entity_poly.type
_entity_poly.pdbx_seq_one_letter_code
_entity_poly.pdbx_strand_id
1 'polypeptide(L)'
;MRILIQLLLTVALSYVVAFAGEHVQQPVAITTRPRFDDRGQVTYLLLSDNSHSYELSWGMPPKIRFVPVTLDTNSIYTFTVTERSYKGIAIPELRRVQQEGQTIYDVEVCEIHKTKMEHKKVRILYGLILPGPDEPTGDAEQQLFPHRREHSLGGCVVSSDSPKTEMIYICTECKKAYARWKVENKKIK
;
A
#
# COMPACT_ATOMS: atom_id res chain seq x y z
N MET A 1 -4.20 6.21 70.15
CA MET A 1 -4.95 4.98 70.45
C MET A 1 -6.37 5.17 69.92
N ARG A 2 -6.85 4.26 69.04
CA ARG A 2 -8.15 4.26 68.31
C ARG A 2 -8.14 5.20 67.08
N ILE A 3 -8.29 4.77 65.82
CA ILE A 3 -8.87 3.55 65.22
C ILE A 3 -8.14 3.20 63.92
N LEU A 4 -7.97 1.89 63.75
CA LEU A 4 -7.49 1.13 62.61
C LEU A 4 -8.69 0.80 61.70
N ILE A 5 -8.47 0.58 60.40
CA ILE A 5 -9.30 -0.22 59.46
C ILE A 5 -10.48 0.51 58.78
N GLN A 6 -10.30 0.82 57.48
CA GLN A 6 -11.19 0.51 56.34
C GLN A 6 -10.33 0.72 55.07
N LEU A 7 -9.52 -0.21 54.55
CA LEU A 7 -9.84 -1.50 53.89
C LEU A 7 -11.09 -1.49 53.00
N LEU A 8 -10.82 -1.64 51.70
CA LEU A 8 -11.65 -2.22 50.63
C LEU A 8 -12.81 -1.40 50.05
N LEU A 9 -12.62 -0.86 48.83
CA LEU A 9 -13.42 -1.28 47.67
C LEU A 9 -12.82 -0.77 46.35
N THR A 10 -11.97 -1.63 45.79
CA THR A 10 -11.53 -1.66 44.40
C THR A 10 -12.67 -2.11 43.49
N VAL A 11 -13.06 -1.30 42.50
CA VAL A 11 -13.48 -1.79 41.17
C VAL A 11 -13.11 -0.71 40.13
N ALA A 12 -11.84 -0.64 39.75
CA ALA A 12 -11.44 0.05 38.52
C ALA A 12 -11.77 -0.89 37.35
N LEU A 13 -13.00 -0.77 36.84
CA LEU A 13 -13.48 -1.50 35.67
C LEU A 13 -12.78 -0.96 34.42
N SER A 14 -11.55 -1.42 34.20
CA SER A 14 -10.79 -1.12 32.99
C SER A 14 -11.35 -2.00 31.87
N TYR A 15 -12.33 -1.48 31.13
CA TYR A 15 -12.75 -2.11 29.88
C TYR A 15 -11.55 -2.13 28.92
N VAL A 16 -10.86 -3.27 28.85
CA VAL A 16 -9.97 -3.57 27.73
C VAL A 16 -10.87 -3.84 26.54
N VAL A 17 -11.13 -2.80 25.75
CA VAL A 17 -11.68 -2.96 24.41
C VAL A 17 -10.60 -3.67 23.62
N ALA A 18 -10.76 -4.99 23.44
CA ALA A 18 -9.95 -5.77 22.53
C ALA A 18 -10.28 -5.31 21.10
N PHE A 19 -9.56 -4.30 20.62
CA PHE A 19 -9.50 -4.03 19.21
C PHE A 19 -8.86 -5.26 18.56
N ALA A 20 -9.65 -6.00 17.77
CA ALA A 20 -9.12 -6.96 16.81
C ALA A 20 -8.34 -6.16 15.75
N GLY A 21 -7.13 -5.75 16.13
CA GLY A 21 -6.18 -5.08 15.26
C GLY A 21 -5.56 -6.11 14.32
N GLU A 22 -5.57 -5.82 13.03
CA GLU A 22 -4.79 -6.53 12.02
C GLU A 22 -3.33 -6.49 12.49
N HIS A 23 -2.75 -7.66 12.79
CA HIS A 23 -1.42 -7.77 13.38
C HIS A 23 -0.37 -7.53 12.28
N VAL A 24 -0.07 -6.27 12.01
CA VAL A 24 1.03 -5.90 11.10
C VAL A 24 2.33 -6.20 11.82
N GLN A 25 3.15 -7.10 11.26
CA GLN A 25 4.48 -7.37 11.81
C GLN A 25 5.37 -6.12 11.71
N GLN A 26 6.38 -6.04 12.59
CA GLN A 26 7.30 -4.92 12.56
C GLN A 26 8.01 -4.83 11.19
N PRO A 27 8.22 -3.61 10.65
CA PRO A 27 8.96 -3.44 9.41
C PRO A 27 10.38 -4.02 9.51
N VAL A 28 10.78 -4.78 8.49
CA VAL A 28 12.12 -5.35 8.35
C VAL A 28 12.90 -4.53 7.33
N ALA A 29 14.13 -4.17 7.66
CA ALA A 29 15.04 -3.47 6.75
C ALA A 29 16.07 -4.46 6.17
N ILE A 30 16.13 -4.55 4.84
CA ILE A 30 17.01 -5.47 4.12
C ILE A 30 17.92 -4.65 3.22
N THR A 31 19.24 -4.80 3.37
CA THR A 31 20.21 -4.10 2.53
C THR A 31 20.86 -5.09 1.57
N THR A 32 20.51 -5.02 0.29
CA THR A 32 20.95 -5.99 -0.72
C THR A 32 20.91 -5.42 -2.13
N ARG A 33 21.48 -6.14 -3.10
CA ARG A 33 21.29 -5.86 -4.53
C ARG A 33 19.96 -6.48 -4.97
N PRO A 34 19.14 -5.77 -5.76
CA PRO A 34 17.86 -6.29 -6.20
C PRO A 34 18.10 -7.42 -7.20
N ARG A 35 17.34 -8.49 -7.05
CA ARG A 35 17.29 -9.60 -8.01
C ARG A 35 15.89 -9.72 -8.56
N PHE A 36 15.79 -10.00 -9.85
CA PHE A 36 14.52 -10.18 -10.51
C PHE A 36 14.40 -11.62 -11.02
N ASP A 37 13.18 -12.15 -10.96
CA ASP A 37 12.84 -13.47 -11.45
C ASP A 37 11.52 -13.41 -12.22
N ASP A 38 11.57 -13.77 -13.50
CA ASP A 38 10.43 -13.74 -14.41
C ASP A 38 9.76 -15.11 -14.43
N ARG A 39 8.54 -15.19 -13.88
CA ARG A 39 7.77 -16.44 -13.80
C ARG A 39 6.46 -16.30 -14.56
N GLY A 40 6.48 -16.71 -15.82
CA GLY A 40 5.33 -16.60 -16.71
C GLY A 40 5.01 -15.14 -17.04
N GLN A 41 3.91 -14.62 -16.49
CA GLN A 41 3.45 -13.24 -16.73
C GLN A 41 3.74 -12.29 -15.56
N VAL A 42 4.50 -12.72 -14.56
CA VAL A 42 4.81 -11.88 -13.39
C VAL A 42 6.32 -11.83 -13.20
N THR A 43 6.85 -10.62 -13.04
CA THR A 43 8.21 -10.37 -12.58
C THR A 43 8.19 -10.19 -11.08
N TYR A 44 9.07 -10.89 -10.38
CA TYR A 44 9.23 -10.81 -8.94
C TYR A 44 10.54 -10.13 -8.55
N LEU A 45 10.50 -9.28 -7.54
CA LEU A 45 11.68 -8.76 -6.84
C LEU A 45 12.00 -9.72 -5.70
N LEU A 46 13.18 -10.31 -5.74
CA LEU A 46 13.71 -11.20 -4.72
C LEU A 46 14.64 -10.40 -3.80
N LEU A 47 14.30 -10.35 -2.52
CA LEU A 47 15.08 -9.67 -1.48
C LEU A 47 15.52 -10.71 -0.45
N SER A 48 16.81 -10.77 -0.15
CA SER A 48 17.31 -11.67 0.88
C SER A 48 18.52 -11.09 1.59
N ASP A 49 18.59 -11.34 2.90
CA ASP A 49 19.79 -11.21 3.73
C ASP A 49 20.07 -12.54 4.46
N ASN A 50 20.90 -12.52 5.52
CA ASN A 50 21.25 -13.72 6.27
C ASN A 50 20.11 -14.32 7.11
N SER A 51 19.02 -13.58 7.31
CA SER A 51 17.92 -13.89 8.24
C SER A 51 16.53 -13.85 7.60
N HIS A 52 16.37 -13.12 6.50
CA HIS A 52 15.08 -12.89 5.86
C HIS A 52 15.17 -13.13 4.35
N SER A 53 14.07 -13.60 3.77
CA SER A 53 13.91 -13.74 2.33
C SER A 53 12.47 -13.41 1.95
N TYR A 54 12.29 -12.51 1.00
CA TYR A 54 11.00 -12.06 0.50
C TYR A 54 10.94 -12.10 -1.02
N GLU A 55 9.75 -12.42 -1.51
CA GLU A 55 9.41 -12.38 -2.92
C GLU A 55 8.24 -11.40 -3.09
N LEU A 56 8.46 -10.33 -3.84
CA LEU A 56 7.47 -9.27 -4.04
C LEU A 56 7.10 -9.18 -5.52
N SER A 57 5.81 -9.16 -5.83
CA SER A 57 5.35 -8.88 -7.19
C SER A 57 5.83 -7.50 -7.63
N TRP A 58 6.61 -7.43 -8.71
CA TRP A 58 7.22 -6.19 -9.19
C TRP A 58 6.47 -5.60 -10.40
N GLY A 59 6.03 -6.46 -11.31
CA GLY A 59 5.27 -6.05 -12.48
C GLY A 59 4.74 -7.22 -13.30
N MET A 60 3.97 -6.89 -14.33
CA MET A 60 3.46 -7.83 -15.33
C MET A 60 3.53 -7.21 -16.73
N PRO A 61 3.84 -7.99 -17.79
CA PRO A 61 3.82 -7.49 -19.16
C PRO A 61 2.38 -7.12 -19.61
N PRO A 62 2.23 -6.25 -20.62
CA PRO A 62 3.31 -5.55 -21.32
C PRO A 62 3.80 -4.26 -20.63
N LYS A 63 3.07 -3.71 -19.64
CA LYS A 63 3.36 -2.38 -19.08
C LYS A 63 3.00 -2.18 -17.60
N ILE A 64 2.61 -3.22 -16.88
CA ILE A 64 2.19 -3.07 -15.48
C ILE A 64 3.44 -3.08 -14.60
N ARG A 65 3.71 -1.95 -13.94
CA ARG A 65 4.69 -1.86 -12.86
C ARG A 65 3.95 -1.51 -11.57
N PHE A 66 4.15 -2.29 -10.52
CA PHE A 66 3.44 -2.08 -9.25
C PHE A 66 4.10 -1.00 -8.39
N VAL A 67 5.42 -0.83 -8.52
CA VAL A 67 6.20 0.17 -7.76
C VAL A 67 6.82 1.18 -8.74
N PRO A 68 6.60 2.50 -8.59
CA PRO A 68 7.04 3.52 -9.54
C PRO A 68 8.53 3.89 -9.40
N VAL A 69 9.41 2.90 -9.27
CA VAL A 69 10.86 3.09 -9.19
C VAL A 69 11.58 2.14 -10.15
N THR A 70 12.76 2.54 -10.62
CA THR A 70 13.66 1.69 -11.40
C THR A 70 14.86 1.38 -10.52
N LEU A 71 15.27 0.11 -10.47
CA LEU A 71 16.39 -0.35 -9.67
C LEU A 71 17.50 -0.86 -10.58
N ASP A 72 18.75 -0.49 -10.28
CA ASP A 72 19.95 -1.05 -10.91
C ASP A 72 20.40 -2.29 -10.15
N THR A 73 20.51 -3.43 -10.85
CA THR A 73 20.94 -4.71 -10.25
C THR A 73 22.37 -4.71 -9.73
N ASN A 74 23.18 -3.71 -10.09
CA ASN A 74 24.55 -3.55 -9.60
C ASN A 74 24.65 -2.66 -8.36
N SER A 75 23.58 -1.91 -8.04
CA SER A 75 23.51 -0.99 -6.92
C SER A 75 22.97 -1.67 -5.67
N ILE A 76 23.41 -1.20 -4.49
CA ILE A 76 22.91 -1.67 -3.19
C ILE A 76 21.83 -0.71 -2.71
N TYR A 77 20.72 -1.28 -2.23
CA TYR A 77 19.60 -0.52 -1.68
C TYR A 77 19.23 -1.05 -0.30
N THR A 78 18.60 -0.20 0.50
CA THR A 78 17.90 -0.62 1.72
C THR A 78 16.40 -0.62 1.46
N PHE A 79 15.79 -1.79 1.55
CA PHE A 79 14.36 -2.02 1.39
C PHE A 79 13.72 -2.14 2.77
N THR A 80 12.63 -1.41 3.00
CA THR A 80 11.76 -1.63 4.17
C THR A 80 10.55 -2.43 3.73
N VAL A 81 10.39 -3.62 4.29
CA VAL A 81 9.30 -4.56 3.97
C VAL A 81 8.47 -4.80 5.22
N THR A 82 7.15 -4.90 5.07
CA THR A 82 6.23 -5.34 6.12
C THR A 82 5.48 -6.57 5.67
N GLU A 83 5.06 -7.42 6.60
CA GLU A 83 4.16 -8.54 6.29
C GLU A 83 2.73 -8.20 6.71
N ARG A 84 1.80 -8.43 5.78
CA ARG A 84 0.37 -8.43 6.04
C ARG A 84 -0.16 -9.86 6.00
N SER A 85 -0.92 -10.26 7.01
CA SER A 85 -1.55 -11.59 7.01
C SER A 85 -2.90 -11.54 6.29
N TYR A 86 -3.09 -12.37 5.27
CA TYR A 86 -4.36 -12.55 4.58
C TYR A 86 -4.70 -14.02 4.45
N LYS A 87 -5.82 -14.45 5.05
CA LYS A 87 -6.26 -15.86 5.09
C LYS A 87 -5.15 -16.83 5.56
N GLY A 88 -4.33 -16.41 6.52
CA GLY A 88 -3.22 -17.22 7.06
C GLY A 88 -1.96 -17.22 6.19
N ILE A 89 -1.94 -16.49 5.07
CA ILE A 89 -0.76 -16.31 4.22
C ILE A 89 -0.13 -14.96 4.57
N ALA A 90 1.17 -14.94 4.85
CA ALA A 90 1.93 -13.72 4.99
C ALA A 90 2.25 -13.17 3.59
N ILE A 91 1.79 -11.95 3.32
CA ILE A 91 2.01 -11.24 2.06
C ILE A 91 3.01 -10.10 2.34
N PRO A 92 4.20 -10.12 1.73
CA PRO A 92 5.17 -9.04 1.89
C PRO A 92 4.76 -7.80 1.10
N GLU A 93 4.91 -6.64 1.72
CA GLU A 93 4.61 -5.33 1.15
C GLU A 93 5.85 -4.44 1.22
N LEU A 94 6.25 -3.89 0.07
CA LEU A 94 7.34 -2.92 0.01
C LEU A 94 6.87 -1.55 0.49
N ARG A 95 7.48 -1.06 1.56
CA ARG A 95 7.13 0.22 2.19
C ARG A 95 8.04 1.36 1.75
N ARG A 96 9.34 1.10 1.68
CA ARG A 96 10.35 2.12 1.36
C ARG A 96 11.53 1.50 0.62
N VAL A 97 12.13 2.27 -0.28
CA VAL A 97 13.44 1.98 -0.89
C VAL A 97 14.36 3.17 -0.70
N GLN A 98 15.56 2.91 -0.21
CA GLN A 98 16.62 3.90 -0.06
C GLN A 98 17.86 3.47 -0.86
N GLN A 99 18.53 4.44 -1.46
CA GLN A 99 19.84 4.30 -2.11
C GLN A 99 20.77 5.33 -1.47
N GLU A 100 21.91 4.89 -0.93
CA GLU A 100 22.91 5.78 -0.31
C GLU A 100 22.31 6.69 0.78
N GLY A 101 21.34 6.17 1.54
CA GLY A 101 20.62 6.92 2.59
C GLY A 101 19.49 7.81 2.07
N GLN A 102 19.41 8.08 0.77
CA GLN A 102 18.33 8.84 0.16
C GLN A 102 17.12 7.94 -0.12
N THR A 103 15.93 8.35 0.34
CA THR A 103 14.67 7.69 0.00
C THR A 103 14.29 7.98 -1.45
N ILE A 104 14.26 6.93 -2.28
CA ILE A 104 13.85 7.01 -3.70
C ILE A 104 12.41 6.55 -3.93
N TYR A 105 11.86 5.79 -2.97
CA TYR A 105 10.47 5.38 -2.94
C TYR A 105 9.98 5.27 -1.50
N ASP A 106 8.77 5.78 -1.24
CA ASP A 106 8.04 5.60 0.02
C ASP A 106 6.55 5.51 -0.31
N VAL A 107 5.91 4.42 0.13
CA VAL A 107 4.48 4.19 -0.15
C VAL A 107 3.57 5.25 0.46
N GLU A 108 4.03 5.98 1.49
CA GLU A 108 3.29 7.06 2.13
C GLU A 108 3.41 8.40 1.38
N VAL A 109 4.27 8.49 0.37
CA VAL A 109 4.57 9.73 -0.35
C VAL A 109 4.18 9.59 -1.82
N CYS A 110 3.37 10.52 -2.33
CA CYS A 110 3.00 10.51 -3.74
C CYS A 110 4.25 10.76 -4.61
N GLU A 111 4.49 9.85 -5.55
CA GLU A 111 5.58 9.90 -6.53
C GLU A 111 5.45 11.08 -7.49
N ILE A 112 4.24 11.58 -7.74
CA ILE A 112 3.98 12.73 -8.61
C ILE A 112 4.07 14.05 -7.83
N HIS A 113 3.32 14.17 -6.74
CA HIS A 113 3.14 15.45 -6.02
C HIS A 113 4.10 15.65 -4.84
N LYS A 114 4.90 14.63 -4.51
CA LYS A 114 5.90 14.66 -3.42
C LYS A 114 5.34 15.10 -2.06
N THR A 115 4.06 14.81 -1.81
CA THR A 115 3.37 15.08 -0.54
C THR A 115 3.05 13.78 0.17
N LYS A 116 3.00 13.83 1.51
CA LYS A 116 2.46 12.73 2.31
C LYS A 116 1.00 12.49 1.94
N MET A 117 0.64 11.22 1.78
CA MET A 117 -0.70 10.76 1.44
C MET A 117 -1.50 10.39 2.70
N GLU A 118 -2.83 10.44 2.57
CA GLU A 118 -3.75 9.97 3.61
C GLU A 118 -3.89 8.45 3.52
N HIS A 119 -3.70 7.74 4.63
CA HIS A 119 -3.96 6.30 4.71
C HIS A 119 -5.41 6.07 5.13
N LYS A 120 -6.27 5.68 4.20
CA LYS A 120 -7.73 5.70 4.36
C LYS A 120 -8.36 4.34 4.09
N LYS A 121 -9.31 3.96 4.95
CA LYS A 121 -10.19 2.80 4.71
C LYS A 121 -11.19 3.13 3.62
N VAL A 122 -11.13 2.43 2.50
CA VAL A 122 -12.02 2.60 1.35
C VAL A 122 -12.79 1.33 1.06
N ARG A 123 -13.84 1.44 0.24
CA ARG A 123 -14.57 0.28 -0.27
C ARG A 123 -13.75 -0.39 -1.37
N ILE A 124 -13.82 -1.72 -1.40
CA ILE A 124 -13.34 -2.51 -2.52
C ILE A 124 -14.49 -2.67 -3.52
N LEU A 125 -14.26 -2.30 -4.77
CA LEU A 125 -15.18 -2.56 -5.86
C LEU A 125 -14.72 -3.80 -6.60
N TYR A 126 -15.66 -4.70 -6.87
CA TYR A 126 -15.42 -5.95 -7.58
C TYR A 126 -16.17 -5.99 -8.91
N GLY A 127 -15.68 -6.83 -9.81
CA GLY A 127 -16.25 -7.06 -11.14
C GLY A 127 -15.53 -6.27 -12.24
N LEU A 128 -16.09 -6.34 -13.46
CA LEU A 128 -15.56 -5.64 -14.61
C LEU A 128 -15.99 -4.16 -14.57
N ILE A 129 -15.10 -3.29 -14.10
CA ILE A 129 -15.34 -1.84 -14.02
C ILE A 129 -14.77 -1.20 -15.28
N LEU A 130 -15.67 -0.74 -16.15
CA LEU A 130 -15.30 -0.03 -17.37
C LEU A 130 -15.21 1.49 -17.10
N PRO A 131 -14.16 2.17 -17.57
CA PRO A 131 -14.10 3.62 -17.50
C PRO A 131 -15.23 4.24 -18.33
N GLY A 132 -15.81 5.33 -17.83
CA GLY A 132 -16.77 6.11 -18.59
C GLY A 132 -16.13 6.80 -19.80
N PRO A 133 -16.92 7.28 -20.78
CA PRO A 133 -16.39 7.92 -21.99
C PRO A 133 -15.64 9.24 -21.72
N ASP A 134 -15.80 9.83 -20.53
CA ASP A 134 -15.12 11.05 -20.07
C ASP A 134 -14.03 10.76 -19.02
N GLU A 135 -13.76 9.49 -18.74
CA GLU A 135 -12.68 9.10 -17.83
C GLU A 135 -11.35 9.04 -18.60
N PRO A 136 -10.22 9.31 -17.91
CA PRO A 136 -8.89 9.17 -18.47
C PRO A 136 -8.60 7.70 -18.82
N THR A 137 -7.71 7.49 -19.78
CA THR A 137 -7.14 6.17 -20.04
C THR A 137 -6.36 5.68 -18.82
N GLY A 138 -6.12 4.36 -18.72
CA GLY A 138 -5.32 3.79 -17.63
C GLY A 138 -3.92 4.40 -17.55
N ASP A 139 -3.27 4.61 -18.70
CA ASP A 139 -1.95 5.24 -18.77
C ASP A 139 -1.98 6.69 -18.27
N ALA A 140 -2.97 7.49 -18.70
CA ALA A 140 -3.11 8.88 -18.25
C ALA A 140 -3.41 8.96 -16.74
N GLU A 141 -4.24 8.04 -16.22
CA GLU A 141 -4.52 7.92 -14.80
C GLU A 141 -3.23 7.66 -14.00
N GLN A 142 -2.47 6.64 -14.40
CA GLN A 142 -1.25 6.25 -13.72
C GLN A 142 -0.17 7.32 -13.75
N GLN A 143 -0.07 8.09 -14.84
CA GLN A 143 0.95 9.13 -15.00
C GLN A 143 0.59 10.44 -14.31
N LEU A 144 -0.68 10.85 -14.31
CA LEU A 144 -1.08 12.19 -13.88
C LEU A 144 -1.65 12.22 -12.46
N PHE A 145 -2.35 11.17 -12.04
CA PHE A 145 -3.03 11.14 -10.74
C PHE A 145 -3.23 9.71 -10.20
N PRO A 146 -2.15 8.93 -10.03
CA PRO A 146 -2.22 7.50 -9.69
C PRO A 146 -2.99 7.21 -8.38
N HIS A 147 -2.95 8.17 -7.44
CA HIS A 147 -3.54 8.02 -6.09
C HIS A 147 -4.81 8.86 -5.87
N ARG A 148 -5.60 9.14 -6.91
CA ARG A 148 -6.84 9.94 -6.77
C ARG A 148 -8.04 9.16 -6.23
N ARG A 149 -8.07 7.83 -6.45
CA ARG A 149 -9.28 7.02 -6.26
C ARG A 149 -9.55 6.82 -4.78
N GLU A 150 -10.81 6.93 -4.38
CA GLU A 150 -11.26 6.65 -3.01
C GLU A 150 -11.94 5.29 -2.90
N HIS A 151 -11.47 4.34 -3.72
CA HIS A 151 -11.88 2.94 -3.76
C HIS A 151 -10.72 2.08 -4.24
N SER A 152 -10.68 0.84 -3.79
CA SER A 152 -9.75 -0.19 -4.28
C SER A 152 -10.47 -1.08 -5.30
N LEU A 153 -9.73 -1.68 -6.23
CA LEU A 153 -10.25 -2.64 -7.21
C LEU A 153 -9.88 -4.05 -6.76
N GLY A 154 -10.87 -4.85 -6.36
CA GLY A 154 -10.66 -6.19 -5.79
C GLY A 154 -10.52 -7.31 -6.82
N GLY A 155 -10.57 -6.99 -8.11
CA GLY A 155 -10.58 -7.97 -9.19
C GLY A 155 -11.99 -8.42 -9.60
N CYS A 156 -12.04 -9.45 -10.44
CA CYS A 156 -13.29 -9.86 -11.12
C CYS A 156 -14.10 -10.91 -10.34
N VAL A 157 -13.45 -11.73 -9.51
CA VAL A 157 -14.09 -12.87 -8.84
C VAL A 157 -14.38 -12.51 -7.39
N VAL A 158 -15.63 -12.72 -6.97
CA VAL A 158 -16.10 -12.44 -5.60
C VAL A 158 -16.54 -13.74 -4.95
N SER A 159 -16.00 -14.01 -3.78
CA SER A 159 -16.45 -15.05 -2.85
C SER A 159 -17.24 -14.44 -1.70
N SER A 160 -18.00 -15.25 -0.96
CA SER A 160 -18.76 -14.80 0.21
C SER A 160 -17.88 -14.17 1.31
N ASP A 161 -16.61 -14.54 1.38
CA ASP A 161 -15.61 -14.05 2.32
C ASP A 161 -14.68 -12.98 1.73
N SER A 162 -14.98 -12.47 0.53
CA SER A 162 -14.19 -11.41 -0.08
C SER A 162 -14.23 -10.13 0.76
N PRO A 163 -13.08 -9.48 1.02
CA PRO A 163 -13.03 -8.28 1.84
C PRO A 163 -13.85 -7.16 1.21
N LYS A 164 -14.58 -6.40 2.02
CA LYS A 164 -15.43 -5.29 1.52
C LYS A 164 -14.71 -3.94 1.54
N THR A 165 -13.60 -3.87 2.27
CA THR A 165 -12.85 -2.64 2.50
C THR A 165 -11.37 -2.94 2.61
N GLU A 166 -10.54 -1.96 2.28
CA GLU A 166 -9.09 -2.01 2.40
C GLU A 166 -8.55 -0.64 2.77
N MET A 167 -7.35 -0.60 3.37
CA MET A 167 -6.62 0.63 3.59
C MET A 167 -5.77 0.94 2.35
N ILE A 168 -5.92 2.14 1.78
CA ILE A 168 -5.10 2.61 0.65
C ILE A 168 -4.52 4.00 0.93
N TYR A 169 -3.50 4.39 0.17
CA TYR A 169 -2.98 5.76 0.20
C TYR A 169 -3.69 6.64 -0.83
N ILE A 170 -4.10 7.82 -0.38
CA ILE A 170 -4.83 8.78 -1.20
C ILE A 170 -4.08 10.11 -1.18
N CYS A 171 -3.84 10.64 -2.38
CA CYS A 171 -3.20 11.94 -2.54
C CYS A 171 -4.25 13.01 -2.85
N THR A 172 -4.40 13.99 -1.95
CA THR A 172 -5.30 15.14 -2.13
C THR A 172 -4.94 15.94 -3.38
N GLU A 173 -3.66 16.06 -3.72
CA GLU A 173 -3.21 16.77 -4.92
C GLU A 173 -3.54 16.00 -6.21
N CYS A 174 -3.48 14.66 -6.21
CA CYS A 174 -3.99 13.83 -7.32
C CYS A 174 -5.48 14.09 -7.57
N LYS A 175 -6.29 14.24 -6.51
CA LYS A 175 -7.71 14.55 -6.63
C LYS A 175 -7.95 15.92 -7.28
N LYS A 176 -7.18 16.94 -6.87
CA LYS A 176 -7.23 18.29 -7.46
C LYS A 176 -6.76 18.28 -8.91
N ALA A 177 -5.67 17.58 -9.21
CA ALA A 177 -5.13 17.43 -10.56
C ALA A 177 -6.18 16.81 -11.50
N TYR A 178 -6.83 15.74 -11.07
CA TYR A 178 -7.91 15.11 -11.83
C TYR A 178 -9.12 16.03 -12.01
N ALA A 179 -9.51 16.80 -11.00
CA ALA A 179 -10.59 17.77 -11.12
C ALA A 179 -10.29 18.84 -12.18
N ARG A 180 -9.06 19.36 -12.24
CA ARG A 180 -8.60 20.28 -13.29
C ARG A 180 -8.60 19.63 -14.66
N TRP A 181 -8.01 18.43 -14.76
CA TRP A 181 -7.97 17.65 -16.00
C TRP A 181 -9.36 17.46 -16.60
N LYS A 182 -10.38 17.14 -15.77
CA LYS A 182 -11.77 17.02 -16.23
C LYS A 182 -12.33 18.31 -16.81
N VAL A 183 -12.03 19.46 -16.24
CA VAL A 183 -12.51 20.76 -16.75
C VAL A 183 -11.84 21.10 -18.08
N GLU A 184 -10.55 20.83 -18.20
CA GLU A 184 -9.77 21.10 -19.42
C GLU A 184 -10.17 20.17 -20.58
N ASN A 185 -10.36 18.88 -20.31
CA ASN A 185 -10.64 17.88 -21.33
C ASN A 185 -12.13 17.81 -21.72
N LYS A 186 -13.04 18.36 -20.90
CA LYS A 186 -14.43 18.58 -21.30
C LYS A 186 -14.60 19.64 -22.37
N LYS A 187 -13.65 20.57 -22.52
CA LYS A 187 -13.70 21.65 -23.53
C LYS A 187 -13.24 21.21 -24.93
N ILE A 188 -12.71 19.99 -25.04
CA ILE A 188 -12.10 19.46 -26.27
C ILE A 188 -13.08 18.52 -27.01
N LYS A 189 -14.26 18.25 -26.43
CA LYS A 189 -15.37 17.54 -27.08
C LYS A 189 -16.42 18.53 -27.55
#